data_AF-A0AAV5LHZ4-F1
#
_entry.id   AF-A0AAV5LHZ4-F1
#
_cell.length_a   1.000
_cell.length_b   1.000
_cell.length_c   1.000
_cell.angle_alpha   90.00
_cell.angle_beta   90.00
_cell.angle_gamma   90.00
#
_symmetry.space_group_name_H-M   'P 1'
#
loop_
_entity.id
_entity.type
_entity.pdbx_description
1 polymer ?
#
loop_
_entity_poly.entity_id
_entity_poly.type
_entity_poly.pdbx_seq_one_letter_code
_entity_poly.pdbx_strand_id
1 'polypeptide(L)' 'MLVHSGFFATATKLQGDKEEEVYVLTRPSKVLLKDQANCLSPFVLAMFDPALMTPWQLLGDWMKG' A
#
# COMPACT_ATOMS: atom_id res chain seq x y z
N MET A 1 4.87 -9.06 -4.32
CA MET A 1 3.66 -9.02 -3.47
C MET A 1 2.66 -7.94 -3.91
N LEU A 2 3.01 -6.64 -3.92
CA LEU A 2 2.06 -5.57 -4.27
C LEU A 2 1.53 -5.61 -5.72
N VAL A 3 2.32 -6.15 -6.66
CA VAL A 3 1.85 -6.47 -8.02
C VAL A 3 0.74 -7.53 -7.98
N HIS A 4 0.96 -8.63 -7.27
CA HIS A 4 -0.05 -9.69 -7.08
C HIS A 4 -1.28 -9.21 -6.29
N SER A 5 -1.11 -8.27 -5.37
CA SER A 5 -2.22 -7.60 -4.67
C SER A 5 -2.93 -6.53 -5.51
N GLY A 6 -2.50 -6.30 -6.76
CA GLY A 6 -3.14 -5.36 -7.69
C GLY A 6 -2.81 -3.88 -7.45
N PHE A 7 -1.90 -3.54 -6.54
CA PHE A 7 -1.45 -2.16 -6.31
C PHE A 7 -0.56 -1.64 -7.44
N PHE A 8 0.14 -2.53 -8.13
CA PHE A 8 0.95 -2.18 -9.29
C PHE A 8 0.72 -3.18 -10.42
N ALA A 9 0.95 -2.74 -11.65
CA ALA A 9 1.11 -3.62 -12.81
C ALA A 9 2.55 -3.53 -13.30
N THR A 10 3.07 -4.60 -13.89
CA THR A 10 4.36 -4.57 -14.59
C THR A 10 4.12 -4.27 -16.07
N ALA A 11 5.00 -3.47 -16.65
CA ALA A 11 5.03 -3.18 -18.07
C ALA A 11 6.48 -3.10 -18.54
N THR A 12 6.73 -3.43 -19.81
CA THR A 12 8.05 -3.25 -20.40
C THR A 12 8.14 -1.87 -21.02
N LYS A 13 9.18 -1.12 -20.66
CA LYS A 13 9.51 0.16 -21.27
C LYS A 13 10.81 0.03 -22.05
N LEU A 14 10.78 0.43 -23.32
CA LEU A 14 11.99 0.56 -24.13
C LEU A 14 12.67 1.89 -23.82
N GLN A 15 13.94 1.82 -23.44
CA GLN A 15 14.82 2.99 -23.29
C GLN A 15 16.04 2.81 -24.19
N GLY A 16 15.91 3.29 -25.43
CA GLY A 16 16.87 2.97 -26.50
C GLY A 16 16.79 1.49 -26.85
N ASP A 17 17.94 0.82 -26.90
CA ASP A 17 18.04 -0.63 -27.18
C ASP A 17 17.86 -1.52 -25.93
N LYS A 18 17.50 -0.95 -24.77
CA LYS A 18 17.29 -1.70 -23.53
C LYS A 18 15.82 -1.79 -23.17
N GLU A 19 15.38 -3.00 -22.87
CA GLU A 19 14.08 -3.26 -22.24
C GLU A 19 14.23 -3.21 -20.72
N GLU A 20 13.42 -2.39 -20.06
CA GLU A 20 13.33 -2.29 -18.61
C GLU A 20 11.92 -2.63 -18.15
N GLU A 21 11.80 -3.47 -17.12
CA GLU A 21 10.53 -3.71 -16.45
C GLU A 21 10.21 -2.52 -15.54
N VAL A 22 9.08 -1.87 -15.77
CA VAL A 22 8.61 -0.73 -14.98
C VAL A 22 7.32 -1.06 -14.25
N TYR A 23 7.14 -0.46 -13.07
CA TYR A 23 5.90 -0.57 -12.32
C TYR A 23 4.97 0.59 -12.64
N VAL A 24 3.75 0.25 -13.03
CA VAL A 24 2.69 1.19 -13.35
C VAL A 24 1.69 1.25 -12.21
N LEU A 25 1.28 2.47 -11.84
CA LEU A 25 0.26 2.70 -10.83
C LEU A 25 -1.12 2.28 -11.33
N THR A 26 -1.78 1.42 -10.56
CA THR A 26 -3.19 1.05 -10.75
C THR A 26 -4.11 1.94 -9.90
N ARG A 27 -5.42 1.71 -9.93
CA ARG A 27 -6.36 2.54 -9.14
C ARG A 27 -6.04 2.54 -7.63
N PRO A 28 -5.81 1.37 -6.96
CA PRO A 28 -5.47 1.35 -5.55
C PRO A 28 -4.25 2.18 -5.16
N SER A 29 -3.16 2.13 -5.94
CA SER A 29 -1.95 2.90 -5.63
C SER A 29 -2.07 4.40 -5.95
N LYS A 30 -2.90 4.79 -6.93
CA LYS A 30 -3.17 6.21 -7.24
C LYS A 30 -3.80 6.94 -6.07
N VAL A 31 -4.68 6.28 -5.31
CA VAL A 31 -5.35 6.85 -4.14
C VAL A 31 -4.36 7.08 -2.98
N LEU A 32 -3.18 6.45 -3.00
CA LEU A 32 -2.12 6.68 -2.02
C LEU A 32 -1.17 7.83 -2.40
N LEU A 33 -1.33 8.45 -3.57
CA LEU A 33 -0.46 9.56 -3.97
C LEU A 33 -0.74 10.81 -3.13
N LYS A 34 0.33 11.42 -2.60
CA LYS A 34 0.28 12.59 -1.70
C LYS A 34 -0.38 13.84 -2.32
N ASP A 35 -0.43 13.90 -3.66
CA ASP A 35 -0.88 15.08 -4.40
C ASP A 35 -2.39 15.05 -4.72
N GLN A 36 -3.11 13.98 -4.37
CA GLN A 36 -4.54 13.86 -4.66
C GLN A 36 -5.39 14.34 -3.47
N ALA A 37 -6.48 15.06 -3.77
CA ALA A 37 -7.44 15.52 -2.76
C ALA A 37 -8.01 14.38 -1.89
N ASN A 38 -8.12 13.17 -2.43
CA ASN A 38 -8.53 11.95 -1.73
C ASN A 38 -7.34 11.04 -1.39
N CYS A 39 -6.23 11.60 -0.90
CA CYS A 39 -5.07 10.80 -0.50
C CYS A 39 -5.42 9.93 0.74
N LEU A 40 -5.41 8.60 0.59
CA LEU A 40 -5.63 7.66 1.70
C LEU A 40 -4.34 7.27 2.44
N SER A 41 -3.17 7.74 1.99
CA SER A 41 -1.91 7.48 2.71
C SER A 41 -1.94 7.82 4.20
N PRO A 42 -2.46 8.96 4.67
CA PRO A 42 -2.53 9.23 6.11
C PRO A 42 -3.42 8.21 6.85
N PHE A 43 -4.51 7.76 6.22
CA PHE A 43 -5.39 6.75 6.81
C PHE A 43 -4.67 5.39 6.92
N VAL A 44 -4.00 4.96 5.85
CA VAL A 44 -3.21 3.73 5.86
C VAL A 44 -2.12 3.80 6.93
N LEU A 45 -1.39 4.90 7.01
CA LEU A 45 -0.37 5.11 8.03
C LEU A 45 -0.94 5.07 9.45
N ALA A 46 -2.08 5.72 9.69
CA ALA A 46 -2.74 5.69 10.99
C ALA A 46 -3.13 4.26 11.40
N MET A 47 -3.67 3.46 10.47
CA MET A 47 -4.03 2.06 10.75
C MET A 47 -2.83 1.20 11.19
N PHE A 48 -1.62 1.54 10.74
CA PHE A 48 -0.38 0.87 11.16
C PHE A 48 0.34 1.57 12.30
N ASP A 49 -0.23 2.64 12.87
CA ASP A 49 0.33 3.30 14.03
C ASP A 49 0.26 2.36 15.25
N PRO A 50 1.35 2.24 16.04
CA PRO A 50 1.35 1.42 17.24
C PRO A 50 0.17 1.69 18.18
N ALA A 51 -0.27 2.95 18.32
CA ALA A 51 -1.41 3.28 19.18
C ALA A 51 -2.71 2.58 18.74
N LEU A 52 -2.91 2.38 17.43
CA LEU A 52 -4.07 1.66 16.91
C LEU A 52 -3.82 0.14 16.80
N MET A 53 -2.56 -0.30 16.68
CA MET A 53 -2.20 -1.71 16.58
C MET A 53 -2.08 -2.43 17.92
N THR A 54 -1.62 -1.76 18.98
CA THR A 54 -1.42 -2.35 20.31
C THR A 54 -2.68 -3.01 20.90
N PRO A 55 -3.88 -2.43 20.81
CA PRO A 55 -5.10 -3.09 21.31
C PRO A 55 -5.36 -4.45 20.66
N TRP A 56 -5.07 -4.60 19.37
CA TRP A 56 -5.26 -5.87 18.64
C TRP A 56 -4.31 -6.96 19.11
N GLN A 57 -3.11 -6.61 19.58
CA GLN A 57 -2.13 -7.57 20.10
C GLN A 57 -2.54 -8.14 21.46
N LEU A 58 -3.24 -7.33 22.26
CA LEU A 58 -3.73 -7.70 23.59
C LEU A 58 -5.14 -8.29 23.55
N LEU A 59 -5.78 -8.30 22.38
CA LEU A 59 -7.16 -8.78 22.21
C LEU A 59 -7.34 -10.22 22.71
N GLY A 60 -6.36 -11.08 22.46
CA GLY A 60 -6.39 -12.48 22.93
C GLY A 60 -6.38 -12.62 24.45
N ASP A 61 -5.74 -11.69 25.17
CA ASP A 61 -5.74 -11.67 26.63
C ASP A 61 -7.00 -11.00 27.18
N TRP A 62 -7.51 -9.96 26.50
CA TRP A 62 -8.80 -9.34 26.83
C TRP A 62 -9.98 -10.31 26.71
N MET A 63 -9.93 -11.20 25.72
CA MET A 63 -10.97 -12.22 25.51
C MET A 63 -10.91 -13.38 26.51
N LYS A 64 -9.82 -13.52 27.27
CA LYS A 64 -9.65 -14.64 28.23
C LYS A 64 -10.26 -14.37 29.60
N GLY A 65 -10.62 -13.13 29.93
CA GLY A 65 -11.37 -12.77 31.14
C GLY A 65 -10.67 -13.11 32.44
#